data_AF-A0A924FG11-F1
#
_entry.id   AF-A0A924FG11-F1
#
_cell.length_a   1.000
_cell.length_b   1.000
_cell.length_c   1.000
_cell.angle_alpha   90.00
_cell.angle_beta   90.00
_cell.angle_gamma   90.00
#
_symmetry.space_group_name_H-M   'P 1'
#
loop_
_entity.id
_entity.type
_entity.pdbx_description
1 polymer ?
#
loop_
_entity_poly.entity_id
_entity_poly.type
_entity_poly.pdbx_seq_one_letter_code
_entity_poly.pdbx_strand_id
1 'polypeptide(L)' 'MEFPSKLIEDAVNEVSRLPGIGKKTALRLVLHLLKRDEEQTEALART' A
#
# COMPACT_ATOMS: atom_id res chain seq x y z
N MET A 1 9.33 -12.34 -2.93
CA MET A 1 7.93 -12.36 -2.46
C MET A 1 7.15 -12.21 -3.73
N GLU A 2 6.40 -13.23 -4.14
CA GLU A 2 5.67 -13.18 -5.40
C GLU A 2 4.44 -12.30 -5.22
N PHE A 3 4.33 -11.21 -5.97
CA PHE A 3 3.18 -10.32 -5.95
C PHE A 3 2.27 -10.60 -7.14
N PRO A 4 0.93 -10.54 -6.97
CA PRO A 4 -0.02 -10.87 -8.03
C PRO A 4 -0.06 -9.84 -9.17
N SER A 5 0.53 -8.66 -8.97
CA SER A 5 0.58 -7.58 -9.95
C SER A 5 1.78 -6.68 -9.69
N LYS A 6 2.40 -6.19 -10.77
CA LYS A 6 3.49 -5.21 -10.70
C LYS A 6 3.07 -3.93 -9.99
N LEU A 7 1.81 -3.50 -10.14
CA LEU A 7 1.27 -2.32 -9.46
C LEU A 7 1.25 -2.50 -7.93
N ILE A 8 0.95 -3.71 -7.46
CA ILE A 8 0.95 -4.02 -6.02
C ILE A 8 2.38 -4.07 -5.49
N GLU A 9 3.29 -4.67 -6.25
CA GLU A 9 4.72 -4.69 -5.89
C GLU A 9 5.27 -3.27 -5.73
N ASP A 10 5.01 -2.40 -6.71
CA ASP A 10 5.45 -1.01 -6.69
C ASP A 10 4.85 -0.25 -5.50
N ALA A 11 3.53 -0.40 -5.26
CA ALA A 11 2.86 0.22 -4.11
C ALA A 11 3.42 -0.27 -2.77
N VAL A 12 3.69 -1.58 -2.63
CA VAL A 12 4.28 -2.15 -1.41
C VAL A 12 5.70 -1.65 -1.20
N ASN A 13 6.49 -1.54 -2.26
CA ASN A 13 7.85 -1.02 -2.19
C ASN A 13 7.83 0.45 -1.71
N GLU A 14 6.96 1.30 -2.25
CA GLU A 14 6.84 2.70 -1.82
C GLU A 14 6.33 2.84 -0.37
N VAL A 15 5.28 2.11 0.01
CA VAL A 15 4.75 2.15 1.39
C VAL A 15 5.76 1.61 2.40
N SER A 16 6.64 0.68 2.01
CA SER A 16 7.71 0.16 2.87
C SER A 16 8.85 1.15 3.13
N ARG A 17 8.88 2.30 2.45
CA ARG A 17 9.86 3.37 2.73
C ARG A 17 9.49 4.20 3.96
N LEU A 18 8.25 4.09 4.44
CA LEU A 18 7.80 4.81 5.62
C LEU A 18 8.52 4.30 6.88
N PRO A 19 8.91 5.20 7.80
CA PRO A 19 9.63 4.81 9.01
C PRO A 19 8.79 3.83 9.85
N GLY A 20 9.37 2.69 10.20
CA GLY A 20 8.69 1.65 10.99
C GLY A 20 7.77 0.71 10.20
N ILE A 21 7.69 0.83 8.87
CA ILE A 21 6.86 -0.04 8.02
C ILE A 21 7.74 -0.99 7.21
N GLY A 22 7.71 -2.29 7.53
CA GLY A 22 8.37 -3.33 6.72
C GLY A 22 7.47 -3.89 5.59
N LYS A 23 8.05 -4.60 4.62
CA LYS A 23 7.34 -5.15 3.43
C LYS A 23 6.07 -5.95 3.74
N LYS A 24 6.06 -6.77 4.80
CA LYS A 24 4.87 -7.54 5.23
C LYS A 24 3.75 -6.63 5.73
N THR A 25 4.10 -5.57 6.44
CA THR A 25 3.12 -4.58 6.91
C THR A 25 2.64 -3.69 5.78
N ALA A 26 3.54 -3.27 4.89
CA ALA A 26 3.20 -2.52 3.67
C ALA A 26 2.20 -3.28 2.79
N LEU A 27 2.43 -4.58 2.53
CA LEU A 27 1.47 -5.41 1.78
C LEU A 27 0.08 -5.43 2.43
N ARG A 28 0.01 -5.59 3.75
CA ARG A 28 -1.26 -5.56 4.47
C ARG A 28 -1.97 -4.21 4.31
N LEU A 29 -1.22 -3.11 4.40
CA LEU A 29 -1.76 -1.76 4.23
C LEU A 29 -2.28 -1.53 2.81
N VAL A 30 -1.49 -1.87 1.78
CA VAL A 30 -1.90 -1.74 0.38
C VAL A 30 -3.18 -2.53 0.09
N LEU A 31 -3.24 -3.80 0.53
CA LEU A 31 -4.44 -4.62 0.35
C LEU A 31 -5.65 -4.12 1.16
N HIS A 32 -5.40 -3.47 2.30
CA HIS A 32 -6.45 -2.84 3.10
C HIS A 32 -7.01 -1.59 2.41
N LEU A 33 -6.15 -0.76 1.81
CA LEU A 33 -6.56 0.42 1.04
C LEU A 33 -7.38 0.03 -0.20
N LEU A 34 -7.03 -1.05 -0.89
CA LEU A 34 -7.81 -1.57 -2.02
C LEU A 34 -9.23 -2.07 -1.64
N LYS A 35 -9.49 -2.31 -0.36
CA LYS A 35 -10.81 -2.71 0.16
C LYS A 35 -11.59 -1.53 0.76
N ARG A 36 -10.98 -0.35 0.85
CA ARG A 36 -11.60 0.88 1.35
C ARG A 36 -12.24 1.64 0.19
N ASP A 37 -13.17 2.52 0.52
CA ASP A 37 -13.75 3.44 -0.46
C ASP A 37 -12.66 4.32 -1.08
N GLU A 38 -12.76 4.54 -2.40
CA GLU A 38 -11.77 5.30 -3.17
C GLU A 38 -11.55 6.70 -2.59
N GLU A 39 -12.61 7.36 -2.13
CA GLU A 39 -12.56 8.70 -1.52
C GLU A 39 -11.66 8.74 -0.26
N GLN A 40 -11.66 7.68 0.55
CA GLN A 40 -10.80 7.61 1.74
C GLN A 40 -9.33 7.45 1.35
N THR A 41 -9.06 6.64 0.32
CA THR A 41 -7.69 6.43 -0.17
C THR A 41 -7.17 7.69 -0.86
N GLU A 42 -8.00 8.40 -1.62
CA GLU A 42 -7.64 9.68 -2.22
C GLU A 42 -7.37 10.77 -1.17
N ALA A 43 -8.20 10.88 -0.13
CA ALA A 43 -7.98 11.84 0.95
C ALA A 43 -6.63 11.62 1.65
N LEU A 44 -6.26 10.35 1.88
CA LEU A 44 -4.96 9.98 2.44
C LEU A 44 -3.79 10.37 1.53
N ALA A 45 -3.94 10.23 0.21
CA ALA A 45 -2.89 10.54 -0.76
C ALA A 45 -2.68 12.06 -0.98
N ARG A 46 -3.69 12.88 -0.71
CA ARG A 46 -3.66 14.35 -0.90
C ARG A 46 -3.13 15.12 0.32
N THR A 47 -2.92 14.45 1.46
CA THR A 47 -2.41 15.06 2.70
C THR A 47 -0.90 15.01 2.74
#